data_AF-A0A8X6XP30-F1
#
_entry.id   AF-A0A8X6XP30-F1
#
_cell.length_a   1.000
_cell.length_b   1.000
_cell.length_c   1.000
_cell.angle_alpha   90.00
_cell.angle_beta   90.00
_cell.angle_gamma   90.00
#
_symmetry.space_group_name_H-M   'P 1'
#
loop_
_entity.id
_entity.type
_entity.pdbx_description
1 polymer ?
#
loop_
_entity_poly.entity_id
_entity_poly.type
_entity_poly.pdbx_seq_one_letter_code
_entity_poly.pdbx_strand_id
1 'polypeptide(L)'
;MTESTRSKYEKNPFAIPDPYYLPGYTGHCPAYKEIVGQTFGRATHGLIESLPSPPGRLKLSTLEKDKAPDEDDLEILEKRKSEVKSVLTKDITPGYQGHVPRVREMIGLNFNQSCIRGVAEFEKKKKLHEEYLKSADIKNGG
;
A
#
# COMPACT_ATOMS: atom_id res chain seq x y z
N MET A 1 -25.89 -3.96 -9.78
CA MET A 1 -26.00 -4.87 -8.62
C MET A 1 -24.60 -5.03 -8.05
N THR A 2 -24.25 -4.25 -7.03
CA THR A 2 -22.92 -4.26 -6.42
C THR A 2 -22.95 -5.20 -5.21
N GLU A 3 -22.38 -6.39 -5.36
CA GLU A 3 -22.21 -7.32 -4.25
C GLU A 3 -21.13 -6.79 -3.31
N SER A 4 -21.56 -6.13 -2.25
CA SER A 4 -20.71 -5.78 -1.12
C SER A 4 -20.26 -7.08 -0.46
N THR A 5 -19.00 -7.45 -0.66
CA THR A 5 -18.37 -8.62 -0.05
C THR A 5 -18.32 -8.43 1.47
N ARG A 6 -19.38 -8.85 2.16
CA ARG A 6 -19.45 -8.90 3.62
C ARG A 6 -18.34 -9.83 4.12
N SER A 7 -17.45 -9.31 4.95
CA SER A 7 -16.46 -10.12 5.68
C SER A 7 -17.15 -11.32 6.31
N LYS A 8 -16.68 -12.54 6.04
CA LYS A 8 -17.26 -13.80 6.57
C LYS A 8 -17.24 -13.90 8.10
N TYR A 9 -16.51 -12.99 8.75
CA TYR A 9 -16.46 -12.87 10.20
C TYR A 9 -17.03 -11.51 10.58
N GLU A 10 -18.25 -11.53 11.13
CA GLU A 10 -18.73 -10.39 11.90
C GLU A 10 -17.89 -10.31 13.18
N LYS A 11 -17.35 -9.12 13.46
CA LYS A 11 -16.60 -8.91 14.69
C LYS A 11 -17.56 -9.13 15.85
N ASN A 12 -17.21 -10.06 16.74
CA ASN A 12 -18.00 -10.34 17.92
C ASN A 12 -18.16 -9.03 18.73
N PRO A 13 -19.39 -8.54 18.99
CA PRO A 13 -19.61 -7.29 19.73
C PRO A 13 -19.11 -7.37 21.18
N PHE A 14 -18.89 -8.58 21.71
CA PHE A 14 -18.33 -8.81 23.04
C PHE A 14 -16.80 -8.99 23.02
N ALA A 15 -16.17 -8.97 21.85
CA ALA A 15 -14.71 -9.03 21.77
C ALA A 15 -14.09 -7.76 22.37
N ILE A 16 -12.95 -7.96 23.03
CA ILE A 16 -12.15 -6.85 23.53
C ILE A 16 -11.54 -6.15 22.31
N PRO A 17 -11.79 -4.84 22.11
CA PRO A 17 -11.23 -4.12 20.98
C PRO A 17 -9.71 -4.02 21.11
N ASP A 18 -9.00 -4.16 20.00
CA ASP A 18 -7.56 -3.83 19.97
C ASP A 18 -7.37 -2.33 20.22
N PRO A 19 -6.33 -1.91 20.98
CA PRO A 19 -5.21 -2.71 21.48
C PRO A 19 -5.39 -3.24 22.93
N TYR A 20 -4.95 -4.47 23.20
CA TYR A 20 -4.87 -5.05 24.55
C TYR A 20 -3.70 -6.04 24.67
N TYR A 21 -3.29 -6.41 25.89
CA TYR A 21 -2.28 -7.45 26.09
C TYR A 21 -2.89 -8.85 26.09
N LEU A 22 -2.16 -9.80 25.51
CA LEU A 22 -2.56 -11.20 25.49
C LEU A 22 -2.40 -11.83 26.87
N PRO A 23 -3.36 -12.67 27.32
CA PRO A 23 -3.18 -13.45 28.53
C PRO A 23 -1.89 -14.28 28.43
N GLY A 24 -1.04 -14.22 29.45
CA GLY A 24 0.31 -14.82 29.43
C GLY A 24 1.43 -13.85 29.06
N TYR A 25 1.13 -12.57 28.79
CA TYR A 25 2.16 -11.53 28.68
C TYR A 25 2.95 -11.41 30.00
N THR A 26 4.26 -11.63 29.91
CA THR A 26 5.18 -11.63 31.07
C THR A 26 5.93 -10.31 31.25
N GLY A 27 5.70 -9.32 30.37
CA GLY A 27 6.33 -8.01 30.46
C GLY A 27 5.66 -7.09 31.49
N HIS A 28 6.24 -5.90 31.66
CA HIS A 28 5.69 -4.90 32.58
C HIS A 28 4.36 -4.32 32.06
N CYS A 29 3.37 -4.25 32.94
CA CYS A 29 2.06 -3.64 32.70
C CYS A 29 1.81 -2.58 33.78
N PRO A 30 1.93 -1.27 33.47
CA PRO A 30 1.83 -0.21 34.47
C PRO A 30 0.44 -0.19 35.12
N ALA A 31 0.31 0.16 36.40
CA ALA A 31 -0.99 0.26 37.11
C ALA A 31 -1.94 -0.97 37.06
N TYR A 32 -1.55 -2.09 36.45
CA TYR A 32 -2.39 -3.29 36.35
C TYR A 32 -2.79 -3.86 37.72
N LYS A 33 -1.90 -3.71 38.72
CA LYS A 33 -2.15 -4.16 40.09
C LYS A 33 -3.28 -3.40 40.80
N GLU A 34 -3.62 -2.21 40.34
CA GLU A 34 -4.65 -1.36 40.93
C GLU A 34 -6.04 -1.66 40.34
N ILE A 35 -6.09 -2.34 39.19
CA ILE A 35 -7.33 -2.71 38.51
C ILE A 35 -7.80 -4.06 39.05
N VAL A 36 -9.01 -4.07 39.63
CA VAL A 36 -9.64 -5.29 40.18
C VAL A 36 -10.99 -5.51 39.51
N GLY A 37 -11.37 -6.78 39.31
CA GLY A 37 -12.69 -7.16 38.80
C GLY A 37 -12.87 -7.10 37.28
N GLN A 38 -11.81 -6.80 36.53
CA GLN A 38 -11.81 -6.85 35.06
C GLN A 38 -11.01 -8.04 34.55
N THR A 39 -11.34 -8.55 33.36
CA THR A 39 -10.51 -9.55 32.69
C THR A 39 -9.20 -8.91 32.23
N PHE A 40 -8.13 -9.71 32.13
CA PHE A 40 -6.79 -9.23 31.75
C PHE A 40 -6.82 -8.35 30.49
N GLY A 41 -7.51 -8.79 29.43
CA GLY A 41 -7.63 -8.01 28.20
C GLY A 41 -8.36 -6.67 28.38
N ARG A 42 -9.43 -6.61 29.19
CA ARG A 42 -10.18 -5.36 29.44
C ARG A 42 -9.38 -4.38 30.29
N ALA A 43 -8.74 -4.87 31.35
CA ALA A 43 -7.90 -4.07 32.22
C ALA A 43 -6.73 -3.45 31.43
N THR A 44 -6.08 -4.24 30.59
CA THR A 44 -4.95 -3.80 29.78
C THR A 44 -5.36 -2.90 28.63
N HIS A 45 -6.55 -3.09 28.05
CA HIS A 45 -7.11 -2.19 27.05
C HIS A 45 -7.30 -0.77 27.61
N GLY A 46 -8.02 -0.64 28.73
CA GLY A 46 -8.26 0.68 29.34
C GLY A 46 -6.96 1.34 29.81
N LEU A 47 -6.00 0.55 30.29
CA LEU A 47 -4.67 1.05 30.64
C LEU A 47 -3.94 1.62 29.41
N ILE A 48 -3.87 0.87 28.31
CA ILE A 48 -3.20 1.32 27.08
C ILE A 48 -3.85 2.59 26.52
N GLU A 49 -5.18 2.70 26.62
CA GLU A 49 -5.93 3.90 26.20
C GLU A 49 -5.64 5.10 27.11
N SER A 50 -5.45 4.88 28.41
CA SER A 50 -5.13 5.94 29.37
C SER A 50 -3.70 6.49 29.24
N LEU A 51 -2.78 5.76 28.57
CA LEU A 51 -1.39 6.16 28.44
C LEU A 51 -1.21 7.21 27.32
N PRO A 52 -0.46 8.31 27.55
CA PRO A 52 -0.23 9.36 26.55
C PRO A 52 0.55 8.84 25.33
N SER A 53 1.36 7.79 25.52
CA SER A 53 1.99 7.05 24.44
C SER A 53 1.88 5.55 24.76
N PRO A 54 1.18 4.75 23.94
CA PRO A 54 1.06 3.33 24.21
C PRO A 54 2.44 2.66 24.11
N PRO A 55 2.82 1.83 25.09
CA PRO A 55 4.15 1.26 25.18
C PRO A 55 4.39 0.27 24.05
N GLY A 56 5.38 0.56 23.19
CA GLY A 56 6.19 -0.39 22.41
C GLY A 56 5.48 -1.31 21.41
N ARG A 57 4.15 -1.42 21.42
CA ARG A 57 3.42 -2.00 20.30
C ARG A 57 3.69 -1.02 19.17
N LEU A 58 4.36 -1.48 18.12
CA LEU A 58 4.17 -0.90 16.80
C LEU A 58 2.66 -0.72 16.72
N LYS A 59 2.18 0.53 16.86
CA LYS A 59 0.89 0.85 16.28
C LYS A 59 1.08 0.24 14.91
N LEU A 60 0.19 -0.68 14.50
CA LEU A 60 -0.10 -0.76 13.09
C LEU A 60 -0.40 0.70 12.84
N SER A 61 0.58 1.45 12.32
CA SER A 61 0.31 2.79 11.90
C SER A 61 -0.95 2.57 11.08
N THR A 62 -1.83 3.54 11.08
CA THR A 62 -2.53 3.78 9.84
C THR A 62 -1.40 3.96 8.79
N LEU A 63 -0.77 2.85 8.36
CA LEU A 63 -0.09 2.68 7.12
C LEU A 63 -1.18 3.20 6.23
N GLU A 64 -0.99 4.42 5.74
CA GLU A 64 -1.79 4.90 4.64
C GLU A 64 -1.79 3.72 3.68
N LYS A 65 -2.95 3.05 3.59
CA LYS A 65 -3.08 1.74 2.94
C LYS A 65 -2.24 1.84 1.67
N ASP A 66 -1.26 0.94 1.51
CA ASP A 66 -0.28 1.01 0.42
C ASP A 66 -0.92 1.67 -0.79
N LYS A 67 -0.51 2.92 -1.09
CA LYS A 67 -1.27 3.77 -2.00
C LYS A 67 -1.54 2.98 -3.26
N ALA A 68 -2.81 2.75 -3.56
CA ALA A 68 -3.19 2.04 -4.76
C ALA A 68 -2.48 2.72 -5.95
N PRO A 69 -2.03 1.95 -6.95
CA PRO A 69 -1.40 2.55 -8.12
C PRO A 69 -2.33 3.62 -8.70
N ASP A 70 -1.77 4.77 -9.08
CA ASP A 70 -2.53 5.91 -9.60
C ASP A 70 -3.38 5.49 -10.80
N GLU A 71 -4.62 5.99 -10.87
CA GLU A 71 -5.59 5.63 -11.92
C GLU A 71 -5.05 5.99 -13.33
N ASP A 72 -4.35 7.12 -13.44
CA ASP A 72 -3.72 7.57 -14.69
C ASP A 72 -2.67 6.58 -15.22
N ASP A 73 -1.87 6.00 -14.32
CA ASP A 73 -0.84 5.05 -14.71
C ASP A 73 -1.47 3.74 -15.20
N LEU A 74 -2.58 3.31 -14.58
CA LEU A 74 -3.32 2.14 -15.02
C LEU A 74 -3.92 2.31 -16.42
N GLU A 75 -4.50 3.48 -16.72
CA GLU A 75 -5.05 3.78 -18.05
C GLU A 75 -3.97 3.68 -19.15
N ILE A 76 -2.78 4.20 -18.86
CA ILE A 76 -1.64 4.14 -19.79
C ILE A 76 -1.26 2.69 -20.10
N LEU A 77 -1.16 1.83 -19.08
CA LEU A 77 -0.85 0.41 -19.26
C LEU A 77 -1.97 -0.35 -19.99
N GLU A 78 -3.24 0.00 -19.77
CA GLU A 78 -4.36 -0.59 -20.51
C GLU A 78 -4.33 -0.20 -21.99
N LYS A 79 -4.06 1.07 -22.29
CA LYS A 79 -3.86 1.54 -23.67
C LYS A 79 -2.71 0.80 -24.33
N ARG A 80 -1.56 0.67 -23.66
CA ARG A 80 -0.40 -0.08 -24.15
C ARG A 80 -0.75 -1.53 -24.48
N LYS A 81 -1.53 -2.21 -23.63
CA LYS A 81 -1.94 -3.61 -23.84
C LYS A 81 -2.73 -3.79 -25.14
N SER A 82 -3.50 -2.77 -25.54
CA SER A 82 -4.26 -2.78 -26.80
C SER A 82 -3.36 -2.55 -28.02
N GLU A 83 -2.35 -1.68 -27.92
CA GLU A 83 -1.45 -1.32 -29.01
C GLU A 83 -0.40 -2.42 -29.28
N VAL A 84 0.17 -2.99 -28.21
CA VAL A 84 1.21 -4.00 -28.27
C VAL A 84 0.87 -5.12 -27.31
N LYS A 85 1.02 -6.37 -27.75
CA LYS A 85 0.95 -7.55 -26.87
C LYS A 85 2.16 -7.57 -25.93
N SER A 86 2.14 -6.68 -24.95
CA SER A 86 3.17 -6.44 -23.95
C SER A 86 3.03 -7.42 -22.80
N VAL A 87 4.14 -8.00 -22.35
CA VAL A 87 4.22 -8.79 -21.10
C VAL A 87 4.11 -7.88 -19.86
N LEU A 88 4.48 -6.62 -20.00
CA LEU A 88 4.41 -5.60 -18.95
C LEU A 88 3.00 -5.01 -18.92
N THR A 89 2.09 -5.68 -18.22
CA THR A 89 0.71 -5.25 -17.97
C THR A 89 0.51 -4.81 -16.52
N LYS A 90 -0.67 -4.30 -16.18
CA LYS A 90 -1.07 -4.00 -14.79
C LYS A 90 -0.87 -5.21 -13.85
N ASP A 91 -1.18 -6.41 -14.35
CA ASP A 91 -1.06 -7.67 -13.60
C ASP A 91 0.26 -8.38 -13.91
N ILE A 92 1.39 -7.67 -13.77
CA ILE A 92 2.71 -8.30 -13.97
C ILE A 92 2.94 -9.40 -12.93
N THR A 93 3.51 -10.53 -13.36
CA THR A 93 3.78 -11.65 -12.46
C THR A 93 4.91 -11.27 -11.49
N PRO A 94 4.70 -11.37 -10.16
CA PRO A 94 5.78 -11.22 -9.19
C PRO A 94 6.91 -12.21 -9.48
N GLY A 95 8.15 -11.74 -9.49
CA GLY A 95 9.32 -12.56 -9.85
C GLY A 95 9.65 -12.58 -11.35
N TYR A 96 9.01 -11.73 -12.16
CA TYR A 96 9.43 -11.49 -13.54
C TYR A 96 10.92 -11.09 -13.59
N GLN A 97 11.72 -11.89 -14.28
CA GLN A 97 13.18 -11.70 -14.39
C GLN A 97 13.61 -10.88 -15.62
N GLY A 98 12.68 -10.59 -16.53
CA GLY A 98 12.96 -9.78 -17.72
C GLY A 98 13.19 -8.30 -17.38
N HIS A 99 13.61 -7.54 -18.38
CA HIS A 99 13.81 -6.10 -18.21
C HIS A 99 12.48 -5.36 -18.03
N VAL A 100 12.41 -4.51 -17.00
CA VAL A 100 11.31 -3.55 -16.78
C VAL A 100 11.91 -2.14 -16.78
N PRO A 101 11.45 -1.23 -17.65
CA PRO A 101 11.99 0.11 -17.74
C PRO A 101 11.76 0.88 -16.43
N ARG A 102 12.78 1.62 -15.98
CA ARG A 102 12.76 2.54 -14.82
C ARG A 102 12.36 1.94 -13.47
N VAL A 103 12.13 0.63 -13.37
CA VAL A 103 11.76 -0.03 -12.11
C VAL A 103 12.82 0.15 -11.02
N ARG A 104 14.11 0.27 -11.40
CA ARG A 104 15.24 0.48 -10.48
C ARG A 104 15.25 1.88 -9.86
N GLU A 105 14.57 2.85 -10.47
CA GLU A 105 14.43 4.21 -9.93
C GLU A 105 13.28 4.30 -8.93
N MET A 106 12.38 3.31 -8.90
CA MET A 106 11.21 3.28 -8.02
C MET A 106 11.60 2.64 -6.68
N ILE A 107 11.64 3.46 -5.62
CA ILE A 107 12.03 3.05 -4.27
C ILE A 107 10.84 3.24 -3.32
N GLY A 108 10.71 2.34 -2.33
CA GLY A 108 9.69 2.46 -1.28
C GLY A 108 8.29 1.99 -1.68
N LEU A 109 8.15 1.33 -2.83
CA LEU A 109 6.90 0.77 -3.35
C LEU A 109 6.99 -0.75 -3.49
N ASN A 110 5.82 -1.41 -3.53
CA ASN A 110 5.74 -2.83 -3.86
C ASN A 110 6.22 -3.08 -5.31
N PHE A 111 6.78 -4.27 -5.59
CA PHE A 111 7.27 -4.66 -6.91
C PHE A 111 6.26 -4.38 -8.04
N ASN A 112 4.99 -4.76 -7.86
CA ASN A 112 3.96 -4.53 -8.88
C ASN A 112 3.72 -3.03 -9.12
N GLN A 113 3.64 -2.24 -8.05
CA GLN A 113 3.48 -0.79 -8.13
C GLN A 113 4.69 -0.13 -8.80
N SER A 114 5.90 -0.54 -8.45
CA SER A 114 7.14 -0.09 -9.09
C SER A 114 7.18 -0.39 -10.58
N CYS A 115 6.69 -1.57 -10.99
CA CYS A 115 6.61 -1.93 -12.40
C CYS A 115 5.57 -1.08 -13.14
N ILE A 116 4.37 -0.94 -12.58
CA ILE A 116 3.29 -0.12 -13.15
C ILE A 116 3.80 1.32 -13.36
N ARG A 117 4.29 1.95 -12.28
CA ARG A 117 4.76 3.33 -12.31
C ARG A 117 5.97 3.52 -13.22
N GLY A 118 6.94 2.61 -13.18
CA GLY A 118 8.12 2.66 -14.03
C GLY A 118 7.79 2.60 -15.52
N VAL A 119 6.85 1.72 -15.89
CA VAL A 119 6.33 1.60 -17.25
C VAL A 119 5.56 2.85 -17.68
N ALA A 120 4.63 3.32 -16.85
CA ALA A 120 3.82 4.50 -17.16
C ALA A 120 4.69 5.75 -17.35
N GLU A 121 5.65 5.97 -16.44
CA GLU A 121 6.60 7.07 -16.54
C GLU A 121 7.51 6.98 -17.78
N PHE A 122 7.85 5.76 -18.22
CA PHE A 122 8.62 5.57 -19.46
C PHE A 122 7.81 6.01 -20.69
N GLU A 123 6.53 5.66 -20.76
CA GLU A 123 5.67 6.06 -21.88
C GLU A 123 5.43 7.56 -21.94
N LYS A 124 5.22 8.20 -20.78
CA LYS A 124 5.12 9.66 -20.65
C LYS A 124 6.38 10.32 -21.23
N LYS A 125 7.57 9.85 -20.85
CA LYS A 125 8.85 10.38 -21.36
C LYS A 125 9.05 10.10 -22.85
N LYS A 126 8.65 8.93 -23.35
CA LYS A 126 8.73 8.59 -24.77
C LYS A 126 7.92 9.58 -25.62
N LYS A 127 6.67 9.85 -25.24
CA LYS A 127 5.80 10.82 -25.94
C LYS A 127 6.39 12.22 -25.94
N LEU A 128 6.87 12.69 -24.79
CA LEU A 128 7.52 14.00 -24.66
C LEU A 128 8.75 14.10 -25.57
N HIS A 129 9.56 13.05 -25.66
CA HIS A 129 10.72 13.01 -26.54
C HIS A 129 10.33 13.06 -28.02
N GLU A 130 9.28 12.33 -28.42
CA GLU A 130 8.75 12.38 -29.79
C GLU A 130 8.25 13.79 -30.16
N GLU A 131 7.58 14.49 -29.24
CA GLU A 131 7.16 15.88 -29.45
C GLU A 131 8.33 16.84 -29.58
N TYR A 132 9.38 16.66 -28.76
CA TYR A 132 10.60 17.44 -28.84
C TYR A 132 11.26 17.30 -30.22
N LEU A 133 11.39 16.08 -30.74
CA LEU A 133 11.96 15.83 -32.07
C LEU A 133 11.15 16.52 -33.16
N LYS A 134 9.82 16.38 -33.15
CA LYS A 134 8.93 17.07 -34.11
C LYS A 134 9.12 18.59 -34.09
N SER A 135 9.27 19.17 -32.89
CA SER A 135 9.49 20.61 -32.74
C SER A 135 10.88 21.07 -33.21
N ALA A 136 11.89 20.19 -33.10
CA ALA A 136 13.25 20.46 -33.57
C ALA A 136 13.33 20.41 -35.10
N ASP A 137 12.63 19.47 -35.73
CA ASP A 137 12.57 19.36 -37.19
C ASP A 137 11.95 20.61 -37.83
N ILE A 138 10.91 21.19 -37.20
CA ILE A 138 10.27 22.43 -37.67
C ILE A 138 11.24 23.63 -37.65
N LYS A 139 12.19 23.68 -36.71
CA LYS A 139 13.13 24.81 -36.58
C LYS A 139 14.34 24.73 -37.52
N ASN A 140 14.69 23.53 -37.99
CA ASN A 140 15.85 23.31 -38.87
C ASN A 140 15.48 23.31 -40.37
N GLY A 141 14.18 23.36 -40.70
CA GLY A 141 13.67 23.34 -42.09
C GLY A 141 13.30 24.70 -42.67
N GLY A 142 13.78 25.82 -42.10
CA GLY A 142 13.52 27.19 -42.57
C GLY A 142 14.77 27.93 -42.99
#